data_AF-A0A940Q628-F1
#
_entry.id   AF-A0A940Q628-F1
#
_cell.length_a   1.000
_cell.length_b   1.000
_cell.length_c   1.000
_cell.angle_alpha   90.00
_cell.angle_beta   90.00
_cell.angle_gamma   90.00
#
_symmetry.space_group_name_H-M   'P 1'
#
loop_
_entity.id
_entity.type
_entity.pdbx_description
1 polymer ?
#
loop_
_entity_poly.entity_id
_entity_poly.type
_entity_poly.pdbx_seq_one_letter_code
_entity_poly.pdbx_strand_id
1 'polypeptide(L)'
;MSYNSSVYNEDYYKSHCGNNYVRGNGWEEVFARQAARIVKELSPKTALDVGCAYGYLVEGLRDLGIEASGIDVSAYAISNAREDIRPFCSVKSATEKITEKYDLITCIEVIEHLSPEDIDDAIANMCNASDTIIFSSTPYDFNEDTHFSVNPPNFWAEKFAYNGFYHDISYDCSYISVQAMLFRRENKTNIDLVRSYESKLFDLWRENCMIRHSLNLATAKTIELEKNTNDNIQKINNLNEEIQKLILKENELQNNIIQEYEDQYKNLKTKYSDLLRLEYIKRDTAEEKLISARKRNDFLESELWKTKCELENKNGIINSVNYKLAELESCQNELESYQNELLIYKSFAESDAVYTSISLKGKLSHLFKRIFTSGEEYWAPVFNVNDYLRFNPDVREKIPHTRSKLLWHFMRHGMKEGRIASENFNVHIYRRYNPDVAAISRKNLKNAYYHYIEYGCKEQRLAR
;
A
#
# COMPACT_ATOMS: atom_id res chain seq x y z
N MET A 1 48.97 -38.95 38.09
CA MET A 1 50.00 -39.28 37.05
C MET A 1 50.56 -37.98 36.48
N SER A 2 51.51 -37.98 35.55
CA SER A 2 51.95 -36.71 34.92
C SER A 2 50.81 -36.09 34.10
N TYR A 3 50.38 -34.90 34.49
CA TYR A 3 49.29 -34.16 33.85
C TYR A 3 49.61 -33.93 32.36
N ASN A 4 48.71 -34.35 31.45
CA ASN A 4 49.04 -34.44 30.03
C ASN A 4 48.83 -33.11 29.30
N SER A 5 49.80 -32.20 29.41
CA SER A 5 49.78 -30.88 28.77
C SER A 5 49.65 -30.89 27.23
N SER A 6 49.78 -32.05 26.57
CA SER A 6 49.50 -32.18 25.13
C SER A 6 48.01 -32.07 24.75
N VAL A 7 47.08 -32.19 25.72
CA VAL A 7 45.63 -32.02 25.50
C VAL A 7 45.26 -30.55 25.25
N TYR A 8 45.78 -29.64 26.06
CA TYR A 8 45.47 -28.20 26.01
C TYR A 8 46.28 -27.48 24.92
N ASN A 9 46.08 -27.91 23.68
CA ASN A 9 46.80 -27.44 22.49
C ASN A 9 45.95 -26.46 21.65
N GLU A 10 46.44 -26.12 20.44
CA GLU A 10 45.78 -25.20 19.52
C GLU A 10 44.34 -25.61 19.14
N ASP A 11 44.06 -26.91 19.00
CA ASP A 11 42.73 -27.39 18.62
C ASP A 11 41.73 -27.29 19.79
N TYR A 12 42.17 -27.51 21.03
CA TYR A 12 41.33 -27.35 22.23
C TYR A 12 40.74 -25.93 22.31
N TYR A 13 41.61 -24.90 22.30
CA TYR A 13 41.17 -23.50 22.40
C TYR A 13 40.36 -23.01 21.18
N LYS A 14 40.42 -23.69 20.03
CA LYS A 14 39.59 -23.40 18.86
C LYS A 14 38.19 -24.01 18.92
N SER A 15 38.04 -25.17 19.58
CA SER A 15 36.87 -26.05 19.39
C SER A 15 36.11 -26.45 20.65
N HIS A 16 36.72 -26.39 21.84
CA HIS A 16 36.09 -26.86 23.09
C HIS A 16 35.57 -25.70 23.95
N CYS A 17 36.19 -24.51 23.91
CA CYS A 17 35.81 -23.34 24.72
C CYS A 17 34.50 -22.61 24.29
N GLY A 18 33.55 -23.31 23.66
CA GLY A 18 32.24 -22.81 23.20
C GLY A 18 32.26 -21.82 22.01
N ASN A 19 33.31 -21.01 21.91
CA ASN A 19 33.69 -20.20 20.76
C ASN A 19 35.21 -20.38 20.52
N ASN A 20 35.71 -19.96 19.36
CA ASN A 20 37.16 -19.83 19.15
C ASN A 20 37.73 -18.88 20.22
N TYR A 21 38.51 -19.41 21.18
CA TYR A 21 39.17 -18.65 22.22
C TYR A 21 40.42 -17.98 21.65
N VAL A 22 40.19 -16.94 20.84
CA VAL A 22 41.18 -16.26 20.01
C VAL A 22 40.94 -14.75 20.09
N ARG A 23 42.02 -13.98 20.10
CA ARG A 23 42.00 -12.51 20.20
C ARG A 23 41.23 -11.91 19.00
N GLY A 24 40.37 -10.94 19.28
CA GLY A 24 39.44 -10.33 18.33
C GLY A 24 38.00 -10.88 18.40
N ASN A 25 37.74 -11.95 19.15
CA ASN A 25 36.40 -12.52 19.31
C ASN A 25 35.61 -11.95 20.52
N GLY A 26 36.15 -10.94 21.22
CA GLY A 26 35.44 -10.21 22.26
C GLY A 26 35.63 -10.75 23.68
N TRP A 27 36.39 -11.82 23.85
CA TRP A 27 36.82 -12.33 25.17
C TRP A 27 37.57 -11.26 25.96
N GLU A 28 38.41 -10.47 25.28
CA GLU A 28 39.17 -9.38 25.90
C GLU A 28 38.25 -8.36 26.57
N GLU A 29 37.11 -8.04 25.96
CA GLU A 29 36.13 -7.14 26.58
C GLU A 29 35.41 -7.78 27.78
N VAL A 30 35.15 -9.08 27.73
CA VAL A 30 34.52 -9.82 28.84
C VAL A 30 35.43 -9.80 30.05
N PHE A 31 36.69 -10.21 29.89
CA PHE A 31 37.67 -10.22 30.97
C PHE A 31 38.06 -8.81 31.44
N ALA A 32 38.14 -7.81 30.56
CA ALA A 32 38.33 -6.41 30.97
C ALA A 32 37.16 -5.86 31.80
N ARG A 33 35.90 -6.22 31.47
CA ARG A 33 34.73 -5.87 32.29
C ARG A 33 34.75 -6.57 33.66
N GLN A 34 35.19 -7.83 33.72
CA GLN A 34 35.38 -8.56 34.97
C GLN A 34 36.48 -7.94 35.84
N ALA A 35 37.66 -7.68 35.26
CA ALA A 35 38.76 -6.99 35.92
C ALA A 35 38.35 -5.62 36.49
N ALA A 36 37.62 -4.81 35.69
CA ALA A 36 37.12 -3.51 36.13
C ALA A 36 36.18 -3.59 37.34
N ARG A 37 35.34 -4.64 37.43
CA ARG A 37 34.49 -4.88 38.61
C ARG A 37 35.29 -5.38 39.81
N ILE A 38 36.22 -6.32 39.61
CA ILE A 38 37.13 -6.83 40.65
C ILE A 38 37.94 -5.69 41.28
N VAL A 39 38.58 -4.83 40.48
CA VAL A 39 39.39 -3.70 40.98
C VAL A 39 38.53 -2.68 41.72
N LYS A 40 37.31 -2.41 41.23
CA LYS A 40 36.36 -1.47 41.86
C LYS A 40 35.79 -1.98 43.19
N GLU A 41 35.55 -3.29 43.33
CA GLU A 41 34.74 -3.84 44.44
C GLU A 41 35.56 -4.64 45.46
N LEU A 42 36.75 -5.15 45.08
CA LEU A 42 37.70 -5.83 45.98
C LEU A 42 39.04 -5.08 46.14
N SER A 43 39.42 -4.27 45.14
CA SER A 43 40.65 -3.45 45.15
C SER A 43 41.95 -4.15 45.62
N PRO A 44 42.29 -5.35 45.08
CA PRO A 44 43.58 -5.99 45.35
C PRO A 44 44.73 -5.16 44.79
N LYS A 45 45.94 -5.28 45.34
CA LYS A 45 47.17 -4.70 44.74
C LYS A 45 47.92 -5.74 43.94
N THR A 46 47.98 -6.97 44.44
CA THR A 46 48.58 -8.14 43.78
C THR A 46 47.51 -9.18 43.46
N ALA A 47 47.62 -9.84 42.32
CA ALA A 47 46.70 -10.91 41.93
C ALA A 47 47.40 -12.08 41.21
N LEU A 48 46.86 -13.27 41.36
CA LEU A 48 47.26 -14.45 40.58
C LEU A 48 46.04 -15.11 39.95
N ASP A 49 46.09 -15.28 38.64
CA ASP A 49 45.09 -15.98 37.85
C ASP A 49 45.56 -17.42 37.58
N VAL A 50 44.86 -18.39 38.15
CA VAL A 50 45.14 -19.82 38.06
C VAL A 50 44.29 -20.40 36.95
N GLY A 51 44.93 -20.99 35.93
CA GLY A 51 44.28 -21.38 34.67
C GLY A 51 44.03 -20.18 33.74
N CYS A 52 44.99 -19.26 33.67
CA CYS A 52 44.81 -17.96 33.01
C CYS A 52 44.64 -18.02 31.46
N ALA A 53 44.81 -19.19 30.85
CA ALA A 53 44.76 -19.41 29.40
C ALA A 53 45.63 -18.40 28.61
N TYR A 54 45.00 -17.50 27.83
CA TYR A 54 45.70 -16.48 27.04
C TYR A 54 46.00 -15.22 27.87
N GLY A 55 45.74 -15.23 29.18
CA GLY A 55 46.03 -14.14 30.10
C GLY A 55 45.07 -12.95 30.04
N TYR A 56 43.88 -13.06 29.43
CA TYR A 56 42.97 -11.92 29.25
C TYR A 56 42.53 -11.25 30.56
N LEU A 57 42.37 -12.01 31.65
CA LEU A 57 42.07 -11.42 32.97
C LEU A 57 43.30 -10.73 33.57
N VAL A 58 44.49 -11.32 33.39
CA VAL A 58 45.79 -10.70 33.75
C VAL A 58 46.01 -9.40 32.97
N GLU A 59 45.71 -9.37 31.67
CA GLU A 59 45.72 -8.16 30.84
C GLU A 59 44.81 -7.07 31.44
N GLY A 60 43.53 -7.38 31.65
CA GLY A 60 42.56 -6.43 32.21
C GLY A 60 42.92 -5.92 33.60
N LEU A 61 43.51 -6.75 34.45
CA LEU A 61 43.99 -6.34 35.79
C LEU A 61 45.24 -5.45 35.69
N ARG A 62 46.22 -5.79 34.84
CA ARG A 62 47.45 -5.00 34.69
C ARG A 62 47.21 -3.66 34.00
N ASP A 63 46.28 -3.59 33.05
CA ASP A 63 45.84 -2.33 32.42
C ASP A 63 45.15 -1.38 33.43
N LEU A 64 44.63 -1.91 34.53
CA LEU A 64 44.07 -1.16 35.66
C LEU A 64 45.09 -0.88 36.78
N GLY A 65 46.37 -1.22 36.57
CA GLY A 65 47.47 -0.93 37.50
C GLY A 65 47.69 -1.95 38.61
N ILE A 66 47.09 -3.14 38.52
CA ILE A 66 47.28 -4.22 39.49
C ILE A 66 48.55 -5.01 39.17
N GLU A 67 49.31 -5.41 40.19
CA GLU A 67 50.42 -6.35 40.05
C GLU A 67 49.90 -7.79 39.90
N ALA A 68 49.23 -8.06 38.78
CA ALA A 68 48.67 -9.36 38.46
C ALA A 68 49.68 -10.25 37.71
N SER A 69 49.55 -11.57 37.88
CA SER A 69 50.31 -12.63 37.20
C SER A 69 49.39 -13.79 36.83
N GLY A 70 49.84 -14.70 35.97
CA GLY A 70 49.07 -15.87 35.54
C GLY A 70 49.86 -17.18 35.54
N ILE A 71 49.17 -18.29 35.80
CA ILE A 71 49.67 -19.65 35.57
C ILE A 71 48.70 -20.46 34.72
N ASP A 72 49.22 -21.27 33.81
CA ASP A 72 48.44 -22.22 33.01
C ASP A 72 49.28 -23.47 32.66
N VAL A 73 48.65 -24.63 32.45
CA VAL A 73 49.34 -25.85 32.03
C VAL A 73 49.74 -25.85 30.54
N SER A 74 49.11 -24.99 29.73
CA SER A 74 49.33 -24.90 28.29
C SER A 74 50.42 -23.90 27.91
N ALA A 75 51.57 -24.42 27.47
CA ALA A 75 52.60 -23.62 26.82
C ALA A 75 52.10 -22.91 25.54
N TYR A 76 51.09 -23.48 24.87
CA TYR A 76 50.44 -22.85 23.72
C TYR A 76 49.60 -21.63 24.16
N ALA A 77 48.82 -21.73 25.22
CA ALA A 77 48.00 -20.63 25.72
C ALA A 77 48.87 -19.44 26.18
N ILE A 78 49.90 -19.70 26.99
CA ILE A 78 50.87 -18.68 27.41
C ILE A 78 51.61 -18.04 26.21
N SER A 79 51.82 -18.78 25.12
CA SER A 79 52.45 -18.20 23.91
C SER A 79 51.57 -17.18 23.17
N ASN A 80 50.24 -17.25 23.35
CA ASN A 80 49.23 -16.36 22.75
C ASN A 80 48.85 -15.15 23.64
N ALA A 81 49.39 -15.07 24.86
CA ALA A 81 49.21 -13.91 25.73
C ALA A 81 49.81 -12.63 25.10
N ARG A 82 49.20 -11.47 25.41
CA ARG A 82 49.62 -10.17 24.87
C ARG A 82 51.10 -9.93 25.15
N GLU A 83 51.85 -9.39 24.19
CA GLU A 83 53.32 -9.45 24.19
C GLU A 83 53.98 -8.83 25.44
N ASP A 84 53.39 -7.74 25.96
CA ASP A 84 53.78 -7.04 27.19
C ASP A 84 53.34 -7.73 28.48
N ILE A 85 52.30 -8.58 28.42
CA ILE A 85 51.73 -9.29 29.57
C ILE A 85 52.28 -10.72 29.71
N ARG A 86 52.68 -11.35 28.60
CA ARG A 86 53.31 -12.68 28.56
C ARG A 86 54.50 -12.86 29.54
N PRO A 87 55.35 -11.87 29.86
CA PRO A 87 56.39 -12.00 30.90
C PRO A 87 55.86 -12.21 32.33
N PHE A 88 54.57 -11.97 32.57
CA PHE A 88 53.89 -12.15 33.86
C PHE A 88 53.00 -13.39 33.90
N CYS A 89 52.95 -14.18 32.82
CA CYS A 89 52.23 -15.45 32.75
C CYS A 89 53.24 -16.60 32.55
N SER A 90 53.01 -17.75 33.18
CA SER A 90 53.98 -18.85 33.18
C SER A 90 53.34 -20.24 33.06
N VAL A 91 54.09 -21.19 32.50
CA VAL A 91 53.61 -22.56 32.30
C VAL A 91 53.80 -23.35 33.60
N LYS A 92 52.71 -23.60 34.33
CA LYS A 92 52.70 -24.19 35.68
C LYS A 92 51.31 -24.75 36.03
N SER A 93 51.25 -25.89 36.72
CA SER A 93 50.00 -26.50 37.20
C SER A 93 49.45 -25.82 38.46
N ALA A 94 48.13 -25.83 38.64
CA ALA A 94 47.47 -25.46 39.91
C ALA A 94 47.87 -26.37 41.09
N THR A 95 48.27 -27.62 40.80
CA THR A 95 48.79 -28.57 41.81
C THR A 95 50.23 -28.26 42.24
N GLU A 96 50.95 -27.39 41.53
CA GLU A 96 52.28 -26.98 41.95
C GLU A 96 52.23 -25.85 42.98
N LYS A 97 52.99 -26.03 44.07
CA LYS A 97 53.04 -25.08 45.19
C LYS A 97 53.25 -23.64 44.74
N ILE A 98 52.33 -22.77 45.14
CA ILE A 98 52.46 -21.31 45.03
C ILE A 98 53.26 -20.83 46.26
N THR A 99 54.29 -20.02 46.02
CA THR A 99 55.24 -19.57 47.08
C THR A 99 55.04 -18.13 47.49
N GLU A 100 54.42 -17.34 46.62
CA GLU A 100 54.16 -15.92 46.75
C GLU A 100 52.85 -15.69 47.51
N LYS A 101 52.59 -14.43 47.88
CA LYS A 101 51.34 -14.01 48.52
C LYS A 101 50.63 -12.98 47.66
N TYR A 102 49.32 -13.19 47.45
CA TYR A 102 48.48 -12.33 46.63
C TYR A 102 47.29 -11.80 47.44
N ASP A 103 46.87 -10.56 47.19
CA ASP A 103 45.65 -10.00 47.81
C ASP A 103 44.38 -10.69 47.26
N LEU A 104 44.45 -11.21 46.03
CA LEU A 104 43.39 -11.97 45.37
C LEU A 104 44.00 -13.14 44.57
N ILE A 105 43.34 -14.30 44.59
CA ILE A 105 43.49 -15.34 43.55
C ILE A 105 42.20 -15.47 42.77
N THR A 106 42.30 -15.63 41.45
CA THR A 106 41.20 -16.04 40.57
C THR A 106 41.47 -17.44 40.04
N CYS A 107 40.44 -18.27 39.95
CA CYS A 107 40.49 -19.62 39.37
C CYS A 107 39.13 -19.90 38.74
N ILE A 108 39.04 -19.82 37.41
CA ILE A 108 37.77 -19.69 36.69
C ILE A 108 37.73 -20.73 35.55
N GLU A 109 36.91 -21.77 35.72
CA GLU A 109 36.75 -22.91 34.81
C GLU A 109 38.07 -23.69 34.58
N VAL A 110 38.53 -24.40 35.62
CA VAL A 110 39.87 -25.04 35.69
C VAL A 110 39.90 -26.34 36.49
N ILE A 111 39.26 -26.38 37.67
CA ILE A 111 39.39 -27.52 38.60
C ILE A 111 38.52 -28.72 38.19
N GLU A 112 37.49 -28.48 37.37
CA GLU A 112 36.76 -29.51 36.62
C GLU A 112 37.66 -30.33 35.69
N HIS A 113 38.78 -29.76 35.24
CA HIS A 113 39.79 -30.43 34.41
C HIS A 113 40.86 -31.18 35.24
N LEU A 114 40.94 -30.97 36.56
CA LEU A 114 41.87 -31.71 37.42
C LEU A 114 41.35 -33.13 37.68
N SER A 115 42.25 -34.09 37.95
CA SER A 115 41.82 -35.41 38.43
C SER A 115 41.25 -35.29 39.86
N PRO A 116 40.33 -36.18 40.30
CA PRO A 116 39.72 -36.07 41.63
C PRO A 116 40.74 -36.07 42.78
N GLU A 117 41.86 -36.78 42.63
CA GLU A 117 42.98 -36.79 43.57
C GLU A 117 43.88 -35.54 43.54
N ASP A 118 43.86 -34.74 42.46
CA ASP A 118 44.60 -33.48 42.33
C ASP A 118 43.86 -32.27 42.97
N ILE A 119 42.53 -32.38 43.17
CA ILE A 119 41.66 -31.27 43.63
C ILE A 119 42.15 -30.66 44.96
N ASP A 120 42.42 -31.51 45.94
CA ASP A 120 42.69 -31.05 47.31
C ASP A 120 44.03 -30.32 47.41
N ASP A 121 45.05 -30.76 46.68
CA ASP A 121 46.34 -30.07 46.60
C ASP A 121 46.22 -28.73 45.86
N ALA A 122 45.45 -28.64 44.77
CA ALA A 122 45.22 -27.38 44.05
C ALA A 122 44.46 -26.34 44.90
N ILE A 123 43.39 -26.77 45.59
CA ILE A 123 42.64 -25.89 46.51
C ILE A 123 43.53 -25.48 47.69
N ALA A 124 44.30 -26.41 48.28
CA ALA A 124 45.25 -26.10 49.35
C ALA A 124 46.33 -25.11 48.91
N ASN A 125 46.87 -25.22 47.69
CA ASN A 125 47.86 -24.28 47.14
C ASN A 125 47.31 -22.85 47.07
N MET A 126 46.12 -22.66 46.50
CA MET A 126 45.48 -21.34 46.43
C MET A 126 45.17 -20.80 47.83
N CYS A 127 44.57 -21.62 48.70
CA CYS A 127 44.28 -21.28 50.09
C CYS A 127 45.54 -20.88 50.87
N ASN A 128 46.69 -21.48 50.59
CA ASN A 128 47.96 -21.12 51.21
C ASN A 128 48.58 -19.83 50.63
N ALA A 129 48.13 -19.34 49.47
CA ALA A 129 48.73 -18.20 48.77
C ALA A 129 47.91 -16.89 48.84
N SER A 130 46.60 -16.94 49.03
CA SER A 130 45.75 -15.75 49.27
C SER A 130 44.71 -16.00 50.35
N ASP A 131 44.27 -14.94 51.04
CA ASP A 131 43.14 -14.98 51.99
C ASP A 131 41.80 -14.56 51.35
N THR A 132 41.79 -14.20 50.06
CA THR A 132 40.58 -13.95 49.25
C THR A 132 40.71 -14.61 47.87
N ILE A 133 39.74 -15.44 47.49
CA ILE A 133 39.77 -16.27 46.29
C ILE A 133 38.43 -16.14 45.55
N ILE A 134 38.44 -15.75 44.28
CA ILE A 134 37.31 -15.93 43.37
C ILE A 134 37.46 -17.30 42.71
N PHE A 135 36.43 -18.13 42.83
CA PHE A 135 36.41 -19.48 42.26
C PHE A 135 35.18 -19.69 41.38
N SER A 136 35.37 -20.31 40.22
CA SER A 136 34.29 -20.78 39.33
C SER A 136 34.70 -22.11 38.71
N SER A 137 33.74 -23.03 38.60
CA SER A 137 33.91 -24.35 37.99
C SER A 137 32.56 -24.88 37.54
N THR A 138 32.39 -25.21 36.26
CA THR A 138 31.09 -25.48 35.63
C THR A 138 30.37 -26.65 36.28
N PRO A 139 29.14 -26.43 36.80
CA PRO A 139 28.36 -27.48 37.42
C PRO A 139 27.53 -28.23 36.36
N TYR A 140 27.54 -29.55 36.46
CA TYR A 140 26.70 -30.49 35.71
C TYR A 140 27.00 -30.70 34.21
N ASP A 141 28.07 -30.12 33.63
CA ASP A 141 28.45 -30.46 32.24
C ASP A 141 29.33 -31.72 32.15
N PHE A 142 28.68 -32.85 32.35
CA PHE A 142 29.28 -34.19 32.25
C PHE A 142 29.51 -34.67 30.79
N ASN A 143 29.34 -33.81 29.77
CA ASN A 143 29.41 -34.21 28.36
C ASN A 143 30.69 -33.77 27.64
N GLU A 144 31.55 -32.96 28.29
CA GLU A 144 32.86 -32.59 27.74
C GLU A 144 33.91 -33.63 28.17
N ASP A 145 34.61 -34.23 27.21
CA ASP A 145 35.64 -35.26 27.45
C ASP A 145 36.81 -34.77 28.33
N THR A 146 36.98 -33.45 28.48
CA THR A 146 38.00 -32.80 29.33
C THR A 146 37.51 -32.50 30.76
N HIS A 147 36.24 -32.73 31.11
CA HIS A 147 35.73 -32.52 32.47
C HIS A 147 35.76 -33.80 33.33
N PHE A 148 36.84 -34.01 34.08
CA PHE A 148 37.02 -35.17 34.97
C PHE A 148 36.35 -34.99 36.35
N SER A 149 36.15 -33.74 36.79
CA SER A 149 35.82 -33.40 38.18
C SER A 149 34.61 -32.45 38.31
N VAL A 150 33.59 -32.63 37.47
CA VAL A 150 32.32 -31.87 37.52
C VAL A 150 31.62 -32.05 38.88
N ASN A 151 31.54 -30.97 39.66
CA ASN A 151 30.92 -30.99 40.99
C ASN A 151 30.02 -29.76 41.24
N PRO A 152 28.97 -29.89 42.08
CA PRO A 152 28.07 -28.78 42.38
C PRO A 152 28.72 -27.75 43.35
N PRO A 153 28.26 -26.49 43.39
CA PRO A 153 28.85 -25.43 44.21
C PRO A 153 29.02 -25.74 45.70
N ASN A 154 28.16 -26.58 46.28
CA ASN A 154 28.26 -26.97 47.69
C ASN A 154 29.46 -27.90 47.98
N PHE A 155 29.91 -28.71 47.02
CA PHE A 155 31.11 -29.54 47.16
C PHE A 155 32.36 -28.66 47.18
N TRP A 156 32.45 -27.68 46.27
CA TRP A 156 33.55 -26.71 46.27
C TRP A 156 33.59 -25.91 47.58
N ALA A 157 32.42 -25.46 48.07
CA ALA A 157 32.33 -24.77 49.35
C ALA A 157 32.77 -25.64 50.55
N GLU A 158 32.53 -26.95 50.53
CA GLU A 158 33.03 -27.90 51.53
C GLU A 158 34.56 -28.04 51.47
N LYS A 159 35.14 -28.16 50.27
CA LYS A 159 36.61 -28.22 50.06
C LYS A 159 37.32 -26.94 50.53
N PHE A 160 36.75 -25.76 50.26
CA PHE A 160 37.24 -24.49 50.79
C PHE A 160 37.07 -24.39 52.32
N ALA A 161 35.96 -24.90 52.89
CA ALA A 161 35.75 -24.90 54.34
C ALA A 161 36.79 -25.73 55.11
N TYR A 162 37.26 -26.86 54.58
CA TYR A 162 38.38 -27.61 55.18
C TYR A 162 39.69 -26.81 55.26
N ASN A 163 39.86 -25.79 54.41
CA ASN A 163 41.02 -24.91 54.39
C ASN A 163 40.83 -23.60 55.20
N GLY A 164 39.69 -23.47 55.88
CA GLY A 164 39.31 -22.28 56.66
C GLY A 164 38.75 -21.12 55.82
N PHE A 165 38.21 -21.41 54.64
CA PHE A 165 37.55 -20.44 53.76
C PHE A 165 36.04 -20.62 53.74
N TYR A 166 35.32 -19.51 53.72
CA TYR A 166 33.86 -19.51 53.66
C TYR A 166 33.38 -18.61 52.52
N HIS A 167 32.29 -19.03 51.87
CA HIS A 167 31.65 -18.26 50.81
C HIS A 167 31.09 -16.94 51.39
N ASP A 168 31.56 -15.82 50.86
CA ASP A 168 31.01 -14.48 51.07
C ASP A 168 29.72 -14.32 50.25
N ILE A 169 28.63 -14.91 50.75
CA ILE A 169 27.29 -14.86 50.18
C ILE A 169 26.69 -13.43 50.10
N SER A 170 27.39 -12.41 50.61
CA SER A 170 27.02 -10.99 50.43
C SER A 170 27.56 -10.40 49.13
N TYR A 171 28.64 -10.97 48.58
CA TYR A 171 29.22 -10.58 47.31
C TYR A 171 28.52 -11.29 46.12
N ASP A 172 28.46 -10.60 44.99
CA ASP A 172 27.85 -11.09 43.75
C ASP A 172 28.91 -11.35 42.69
N CYS A 173 29.22 -12.62 42.42
CA CYS A 173 30.13 -13.04 41.36
C CYS A 173 29.44 -13.33 40.00
N SER A 174 28.13 -13.08 39.84
CA SER A 174 27.37 -13.46 38.64
C SER A 174 27.81 -12.82 37.32
N TYR A 175 28.68 -11.79 37.40
CA TYR A 175 29.35 -11.17 36.27
C TYR A 175 30.52 -11.99 35.68
N ILE A 176 30.90 -13.09 36.36
CA ILE A 176 31.86 -14.09 35.89
C ILE A 176 31.08 -15.29 35.35
N SER A 177 30.31 -15.96 36.21
CA SER A 177 29.43 -17.07 35.88
C SER A 177 28.33 -17.20 36.96
N VAL A 178 27.27 -17.97 36.69
CA VAL A 178 26.20 -18.20 37.67
C VAL A 178 26.63 -19.07 38.87
N GLN A 179 27.70 -19.83 38.70
CA GLN A 179 28.30 -20.70 39.72
C GLN A 179 29.45 -20.05 40.50
N ALA A 180 29.96 -18.89 40.06
CA ALA A 180 31.13 -18.26 40.66
C ALA A 180 30.85 -17.81 42.10
N MET A 181 31.86 -17.97 42.95
CA MET A 181 31.80 -17.70 44.39
C MET A 181 33.02 -16.89 44.83
N LEU A 182 32.84 -16.00 45.80
CA LEU A 182 33.93 -15.37 46.53
C LEU A 182 34.16 -16.11 47.84
N PHE A 183 35.36 -16.64 48.03
CA PHE A 183 35.81 -17.29 49.26
C PHE A 183 36.75 -16.38 50.04
N ARG A 184 36.54 -16.25 51.36
CA ARG A 184 37.41 -15.50 52.27
C ARG A 184 37.90 -16.39 53.40
N ARG A 185 39.17 -16.25 53.79
CA ARG A 185 39.70 -16.83 55.03
C ARG A 185 39.13 -16.07 56.22
N GLU A 186 38.35 -16.75 57.06
CA GLU A 186 37.72 -16.13 58.22
C GLU A 186 37.59 -17.14 59.37
N ASN A 187 37.76 -16.69 60.62
CA ASN A 187 37.50 -17.51 61.80
C ASN A 187 36.00 -17.46 62.19
N LYS A 188 35.11 -17.83 61.26
CA LYS A 188 33.65 -17.86 61.49
C LYS A 188 33.27 -19.00 62.45
N THR A 189 32.39 -18.72 63.40
CA THR A 189 31.76 -19.77 64.22
C THR A 189 30.53 -20.33 63.52
N ASN A 190 30.03 -21.49 63.99
CA ASN A 190 28.73 -22.03 63.55
C ASN A 190 27.58 -21.02 63.72
N ILE A 191 27.64 -20.13 64.71
CA ILE A 191 26.63 -19.10 64.95
C ILE A 191 26.67 -18.04 63.84
N ASP A 192 27.86 -17.66 63.38
CA ASP A 192 28.04 -16.65 62.34
C ASP A 192 27.71 -17.20 60.96
N LEU A 193 28.03 -18.48 60.70
CA LEU A 193 27.59 -19.21 59.50
C LEU A 193 26.06 -19.30 59.46
N VAL A 194 25.41 -19.81 60.50
CA VAL A 194 23.94 -19.91 60.56
C VAL A 194 23.28 -18.55 60.41
N ARG A 195 23.76 -17.50 61.11
CA ARG A 195 23.22 -16.14 60.95
C ARG A 195 23.32 -15.64 59.52
N SER A 196 24.45 -15.89 58.85
CA SER A 196 24.68 -15.45 57.47
C SER A 196 23.74 -16.18 56.49
N TYR A 197 23.75 -17.52 56.52
CA TYR A 197 22.98 -18.33 55.58
C TYR A 197 21.46 -18.19 55.77
N GLU A 198 20.96 -18.15 57.01
CA GLU A 198 19.52 -17.94 57.27
C GLU A 198 19.04 -16.56 56.80
N SER A 199 19.86 -15.51 56.95
CA SER A 199 19.52 -14.17 56.46
C SER A 199 19.37 -14.17 54.93
N LYS A 200 20.37 -14.72 54.22
CA LYS A 200 20.36 -14.82 52.75
C LYS A 200 19.22 -15.72 52.25
N LEU A 201 18.96 -16.83 52.94
CA LEU A 201 17.86 -17.75 52.62
C LEU A 201 16.50 -17.06 52.76
N PHE A 202 16.29 -16.27 53.81
CA PHE A 202 15.07 -15.50 54.01
C PHE A 202 14.88 -14.40 52.95
N ASP A 203 15.94 -13.68 52.58
CA ASP A 203 15.91 -12.69 51.51
C ASP A 203 15.51 -13.32 50.17
N LEU A 204 16.17 -14.41 49.77
CA LEU A 204 15.88 -15.17 48.55
C LEU A 204 14.47 -15.78 48.57
N TRP A 205 13.99 -16.24 49.73
CA TRP A 205 12.62 -16.75 49.89
C TRP A 205 11.57 -15.65 49.75
N ARG A 206 11.78 -14.48 50.37
CA ARG A 206 10.92 -13.29 50.20
C ARG A 206 10.81 -12.89 48.74
N GLU A 207 11.93 -12.79 48.04
CA GLU A 207 11.98 -12.44 46.61
C GLU A 207 11.27 -13.49 45.75
N ASN A 208 11.49 -14.78 46.00
CA ASN A 208 10.74 -15.86 45.34
C ASN A 208 9.22 -15.75 45.57
N CYS A 209 8.78 -15.46 46.80
CA CYS A 209 7.37 -15.25 47.10
C CYS A 209 6.78 -14.04 46.37
N MET A 210 7.51 -12.93 46.28
CA MET A 210 7.09 -11.73 45.53
C MET A 210 7.00 -11.98 44.02
N ILE A 211 7.97 -12.69 43.44
CA ILE A 211 7.98 -13.08 42.02
C ILE A 211 6.81 -14.01 41.72
N ARG A 212 6.58 -15.05 42.55
CA ARG A 212 5.43 -15.97 42.41
C ARG A 212 4.10 -15.25 42.52
N HIS A 213 3.95 -14.29 43.44
CA HIS A 213 2.73 -13.49 43.54
C HIS A 213 2.49 -12.64 42.28
N SER A 214 3.54 -11.97 41.78
CA SER A 214 3.48 -11.15 40.56
C SER A 214 3.15 -12.00 39.32
N LEU A 215 3.74 -13.19 39.20
CA LEU A 215 3.47 -14.16 38.13
C LEU A 215 2.02 -14.68 38.18
N ASN A 216 1.48 -14.95 39.37
CA ASN A 216 0.08 -15.36 39.53
C ASN A 216 -0.88 -14.24 39.11
N LEU A 217 -0.62 -12.98 39.47
CA LEU A 217 -1.41 -11.83 39.04
C LEU A 217 -1.36 -11.63 37.51
N ALA A 218 -0.16 -11.77 36.91
CA ALA A 218 0.01 -11.68 35.46
C ALA A 218 -0.76 -12.81 34.73
N THR A 219 -0.63 -14.05 35.21
CA THR A 219 -1.31 -15.23 34.64
C THR A 219 -2.84 -15.09 34.71
N ALA A 220 -3.38 -14.64 35.85
CA ALA A 220 -4.81 -14.40 36.01
C ALA A 220 -5.34 -13.35 35.01
N LYS A 221 -4.58 -12.27 34.78
CA LYS A 221 -4.92 -11.24 33.79
C LYS A 221 -4.81 -11.75 32.35
N THR A 222 -3.84 -12.62 32.04
CA THR A 222 -3.76 -13.27 30.73
C THR A 222 -5.00 -14.12 30.45
N ILE A 223 -5.42 -14.96 31.41
CA ILE A 223 -6.63 -15.78 31.29
C ILE A 223 -7.90 -14.93 31.09
N GLU A 224 -8.01 -13.79 31.76
CA GLU A 224 -9.10 -12.84 31.55
C GLU A 224 -9.10 -12.24 30.13
N LEU A 225 -7.93 -11.84 29.63
CA LEU A 225 -7.76 -11.30 28.27
C LEU A 225 -8.02 -12.35 27.19
N GLU A 226 -7.57 -13.59 27.38
CA GLU A 226 -7.85 -14.72 26.49
C GLU A 226 -9.34 -15.00 26.40
N LYS A 227 -10.04 -15.06 27.55
CA LYS A 227 -11.50 -15.23 27.59
C LYS A 227 -12.21 -14.09 26.84
N ASN A 228 -11.89 -12.84 27.17
CA ASN A 228 -12.48 -11.66 26.50
C ASN A 228 -12.20 -11.66 24.99
N THR A 229 -11.04 -12.15 24.56
CA THR A 229 -10.67 -12.31 23.14
C THR A 229 -11.53 -13.38 22.46
N ASN A 230 -11.68 -14.55 23.09
CA ASN A 230 -12.54 -15.63 22.58
C ASN A 230 -14.02 -15.22 22.49
N ASP A 231 -14.55 -14.55 23.52
CA ASP A 231 -15.91 -13.99 23.52
C ASP A 231 -16.11 -12.98 22.38
N ASN A 232 -15.07 -12.23 22.01
CA ASN A 232 -15.12 -11.29 20.88
C ASN A 232 -14.95 -11.97 19.52
N ILE A 233 -14.12 -13.01 19.41
CA ILE A 233 -14.02 -13.86 18.20
C ILE A 233 -15.39 -14.50 17.90
N GLN A 234 -16.09 -15.01 18.91
CA GLN A 234 -17.43 -15.58 18.71
C GLN A 234 -18.45 -14.54 18.22
N LYS A 235 -18.43 -13.31 18.76
CA LYS A 235 -19.28 -12.20 18.25
C LYS A 235 -18.96 -11.87 16.80
N ILE A 236 -17.68 -11.81 16.43
CA ILE A 236 -17.23 -11.56 15.04
C ILE A 236 -17.71 -12.67 14.11
N ASN A 237 -17.61 -13.94 14.52
CA ASN A 237 -18.09 -15.08 13.73
C ASN A 237 -19.61 -15.03 13.51
N ASN A 238 -20.40 -14.75 14.57
CA ASN A 238 -21.85 -14.58 14.46
C ASN A 238 -22.23 -13.44 13.50
N LEU A 239 -21.57 -12.27 13.62
CA LEU A 239 -21.80 -11.13 12.72
C LEU A 239 -21.40 -11.43 11.27
N ASN A 240 -20.32 -12.19 11.06
CA ASN A 240 -19.92 -12.63 9.72
C ASN A 240 -20.98 -13.54 9.09
N GLU A 241 -21.59 -14.46 9.85
CA GLU A 241 -22.71 -15.26 9.33
C GLU A 241 -23.93 -14.41 8.94
N GLU A 242 -24.29 -13.41 9.75
CA GLU A 242 -25.39 -12.49 9.43
C GLU A 242 -25.09 -11.69 8.17
N ILE A 243 -23.86 -11.19 8.01
CA ILE A 243 -23.41 -10.50 6.80
C ILE A 243 -23.49 -11.42 5.57
N GLN A 244 -23.07 -12.69 5.66
CA GLN A 244 -23.22 -13.64 4.55
C GLN A 244 -24.69 -13.89 4.18
N LYS A 245 -25.58 -14.02 5.17
CA LYS A 245 -27.03 -14.17 4.95
C LYS A 245 -27.63 -12.94 4.26
N LEU A 246 -27.16 -11.73 4.61
CA LEU A 246 -27.56 -10.48 3.95
C LEU A 246 -27.03 -10.37 2.51
N ILE A 247 -25.76 -10.72 2.27
CA ILE A 247 -25.16 -10.74 0.93
C ILE A 247 -25.91 -11.70 -0.01
N LEU A 248 -26.27 -12.90 0.47
CA LEU A 248 -27.06 -13.85 -0.33
C LEU A 248 -28.42 -13.27 -0.72
N LYS A 249 -29.12 -12.63 0.23
CA LYS A 249 -30.41 -11.98 -0.01
C LYS A 249 -30.31 -10.75 -0.92
N GLU A 250 -29.21 -10.00 -0.86
CA GLU A 250 -28.94 -8.90 -1.78
C GLU A 250 -28.74 -9.43 -3.21
N ASN A 251 -27.93 -10.47 -3.40
CA ASN A 251 -27.72 -11.09 -4.70
C ASN A 251 -29.03 -11.67 -5.29
N GLU A 252 -29.87 -12.30 -4.48
CA GLU A 252 -31.21 -12.75 -4.89
C GLU A 252 -32.09 -11.58 -5.38
N LEU A 253 -32.13 -10.49 -4.62
CA LEU A 253 -32.89 -9.30 -4.99
C LEU A 253 -32.35 -8.63 -6.27
N GLN A 254 -31.02 -8.51 -6.41
CA GLN A 254 -30.38 -7.99 -7.62
C GLN A 254 -30.71 -8.85 -8.85
N ASN A 255 -30.64 -10.18 -8.73
CA ASN A 255 -30.99 -11.11 -9.82
C ASN A 255 -32.47 -10.98 -10.23
N ASN A 256 -33.38 -10.90 -9.27
CA ASN A 256 -34.81 -10.70 -9.54
C ASN A 256 -35.09 -9.38 -10.28
N ILE A 257 -34.42 -8.29 -9.86
CA ILE A 257 -34.51 -6.99 -10.54
C ILE A 257 -33.95 -7.07 -11.97
N ILE A 258 -32.82 -7.75 -12.17
CA ILE A 258 -32.22 -7.95 -13.50
C ILE A 258 -33.18 -8.71 -14.42
N GLN A 259 -33.77 -9.82 -13.94
CA GLN A 259 -34.75 -10.58 -14.73
C GLN A 259 -35.99 -9.76 -15.10
N GLU A 260 -36.51 -8.94 -14.18
CA GLU A 260 -37.63 -8.05 -14.50
C GLU A 260 -37.27 -7.06 -15.62
N TYR A 261 -36.09 -6.43 -15.56
CA TYR A 261 -35.62 -5.53 -16.63
C TYR A 261 -35.36 -6.26 -17.95
N GLU A 262 -34.86 -7.50 -17.92
CA GLU A 262 -34.64 -8.30 -19.14
C GLU A 262 -35.97 -8.66 -19.83
N ASP A 263 -36.99 -9.10 -19.08
CA ASP A 263 -38.31 -9.40 -19.66
C ASP A 263 -39.06 -8.13 -20.11
N GLN A 264 -38.94 -7.01 -19.37
CA GLN A 264 -39.45 -5.71 -19.83
C GLN A 264 -38.78 -5.29 -21.15
N TYR A 265 -37.45 -5.39 -21.25
CA TYR A 265 -36.69 -5.06 -22.47
C TYR A 265 -37.04 -5.96 -23.64
N LYS A 266 -37.18 -7.27 -23.41
CA LYS A 266 -37.60 -8.28 -24.39
C LYS A 266 -39.01 -7.99 -24.94
N ASN A 267 -39.96 -7.66 -24.07
CA ASN A 267 -41.32 -7.25 -24.43
C ASN A 267 -41.30 -5.96 -25.28
N LEU A 268 -40.51 -4.96 -24.88
CA LEU A 268 -40.36 -3.70 -25.61
C LEU A 268 -39.70 -3.90 -26.98
N LYS A 269 -38.70 -4.78 -27.08
CA LYS A 269 -37.99 -5.14 -28.32
C LYS A 269 -38.91 -5.85 -29.32
N THR A 270 -39.79 -6.74 -28.86
CA THR A 270 -40.82 -7.36 -29.72
C THR A 270 -41.77 -6.30 -30.26
N LYS A 271 -42.36 -5.47 -29.39
CA LYS A 271 -43.24 -4.35 -29.79
C LYS A 271 -42.58 -3.39 -30.80
N TYR A 272 -41.31 -3.05 -30.60
CA TYR A 272 -40.55 -2.22 -31.54
C TYR A 272 -40.36 -2.91 -32.90
N SER A 273 -40.11 -4.22 -32.91
CA SER A 273 -39.95 -5.01 -34.14
C SER A 273 -41.27 -5.11 -34.92
N ASP A 274 -42.39 -5.29 -34.23
CA ASP A 274 -43.73 -5.29 -34.83
C ASP A 274 -44.11 -3.92 -35.38
N LEU A 275 -43.83 -2.83 -34.64
CA LEU A 275 -44.02 -1.46 -35.11
C LEU A 275 -43.19 -1.16 -36.37
N LEU A 276 -41.92 -1.59 -36.39
CA LEU A 276 -41.03 -1.43 -37.55
C LEU A 276 -41.57 -2.21 -38.77
N ARG A 277 -42.04 -3.45 -38.57
CA ARG A 277 -42.67 -4.25 -39.63
C ARG A 277 -43.94 -3.58 -40.18
N LEU A 278 -44.77 -3.03 -39.31
CA LEU A 278 -45.96 -2.26 -39.70
C LEU A 278 -45.60 -0.96 -40.42
N GLU A 279 -44.47 -0.32 -40.10
CA GLU A 279 -43.99 0.86 -40.84
C GLU A 279 -43.51 0.49 -42.25
N TYR A 280 -42.76 -0.60 -42.41
CA TYR A 280 -42.36 -1.10 -43.73
C TYR A 280 -43.58 -1.37 -44.63
N ILE A 281 -44.59 -2.10 -44.13
CA ILE A 281 -45.83 -2.39 -44.89
C ILE A 281 -46.58 -1.09 -45.28
N LYS A 282 -46.55 -0.06 -44.41
CA LYS A 282 -47.16 1.25 -44.70
C LYS A 282 -46.38 2.06 -45.74
N ARG A 283 -45.06 1.89 -45.84
CA ARG A 283 -44.24 2.50 -46.90
C ARG A 283 -44.47 1.82 -48.24
N ASP A 284 -44.44 0.49 -48.26
CA ASP A 284 -44.67 -0.35 -49.45
C ASP A 284 -46.02 -0.01 -50.12
N THR A 285 -47.11 -0.06 -49.33
CA THR A 285 -48.47 0.32 -49.78
C THR A 285 -48.68 1.82 -50.03
N ALA A 286 -47.68 2.68 -49.75
CA ALA A 286 -47.66 4.08 -50.17
C ALA A 286 -46.89 4.26 -51.49
N GLU A 287 -45.83 3.48 -51.73
CA GLU A 287 -45.10 3.45 -53.00
C GLU A 287 -45.95 2.86 -54.13
N GLU A 288 -46.72 1.80 -53.89
CA GLU A 288 -47.73 1.29 -54.84
C GLU A 288 -48.74 2.38 -55.28
N LYS A 289 -49.21 3.18 -54.32
CA LYS A 289 -50.14 4.30 -54.56
C LYS A 289 -49.46 5.43 -55.32
N LEU A 290 -48.19 5.72 -55.03
CA LEU A 290 -47.39 6.70 -55.76
C LEU A 290 -47.17 6.28 -57.23
N ILE A 291 -46.87 5.00 -57.47
CA ILE A 291 -46.73 4.42 -58.82
C ILE A 291 -48.06 4.50 -59.57
N SER A 292 -49.17 4.18 -58.90
CA SER A 292 -50.52 4.25 -59.47
C SER A 292 -50.94 5.69 -59.80
N ALA A 293 -50.58 6.65 -58.94
CA ALA A 293 -50.81 8.07 -59.17
C ALA A 293 -49.97 8.61 -60.34
N ARG A 294 -48.69 8.21 -60.45
CA ARG A 294 -47.83 8.54 -61.60
C ARG A 294 -48.42 8.06 -62.91
N LYS A 295 -48.75 6.76 -63.03
CA LYS A 295 -49.41 6.20 -64.23
C LYS A 295 -50.68 6.96 -64.63
N ARG A 296 -51.45 7.46 -63.65
CA ARG A 296 -52.65 8.28 -63.90
C ARG A 296 -52.31 9.70 -64.35
N ASN A 297 -51.22 10.28 -63.86
CA ASN A 297 -50.68 11.55 -64.33
C ASN A 297 -50.14 11.44 -65.77
N ASP A 298 -49.34 10.41 -66.05
CA ASP A 298 -48.81 10.12 -67.41
C ASP A 298 -49.94 9.96 -68.44
N PHE A 299 -51.04 9.30 -68.04
CA PHE A 299 -52.26 9.21 -68.84
C PHE A 299 -52.94 10.58 -69.05
N LEU A 300 -53.08 11.38 -67.99
CA LEU A 300 -53.68 12.72 -68.09
C LEU A 300 -52.85 13.68 -68.94
N GLU A 301 -51.51 13.61 -68.87
CA GLU A 301 -50.62 14.36 -69.75
C GLU A 301 -50.76 13.93 -71.22
N SER A 302 -50.97 12.63 -71.49
CA SER A 302 -51.27 12.12 -72.82
C SER A 302 -52.62 12.62 -73.37
N GLU A 303 -53.70 12.59 -72.57
CA GLU A 303 -54.99 13.16 -72.97
C GLU A 303 -54.94 14.69 -73.14
N LEU A 304 -54.19 15.39 -72.29
CA LEU A 304 -53.98 16.85 -72.40
C LEU A 304 -53.16 17.19 -73.66
N TRP A 305 -52.17 16.37 -74.02
CA TRP A 305 -51.42 16.48 -75.28
C TRP A 305 -52.33 16.26 -76.50
N LYS A 306 -53.15 15.20 -76.52
CA LYS A 306 -54.15 14.98 -77.59
C LYS A 306 -55.11 16.16 -77.72
N THR A 307 -55.64 16.64 -76.60
CA THR A 307 -56.54 17.79 -76.54
C THR A 307 -55.86 19.04 -77.10
N LYS A 308 -54.57 19.25 -76.79
CA LYS A 308 -53.77 20.36 -77.33
C LYS A 308 -53.58 20.23 -78.85
N CYS A 309 -53.28 19.05 -79.37
CA CYS A 309 -53.18 18.82 -80.81
C CYS A 309 -54.53 19.00 -81.54
N GLU A 310 -55.66 18.62 -80.93
CA GLU A 310 -56.98 18.99 -81.46
C GLU A 310 -57.20 20.51 -81.48
N LEU A 311 -56.75 21.22 -80.44
CA LEU A 311 -56.88 22.67 -80.33
C LEU A 311 -55.99 23.39 -81.36
N GLU A 312 -54.78 22.90 -81.59
CA GLU A 312 -53.87 23.36 -82.65
C GLU A 312 -54.46 23.11 -84.05
N ASN A 313 -55.09 21.95 -84.27
CA ASN A 313 -55.79 21.65 -85.54
C ASN A 313 -57.03 22.53 -85.75
N LYS A 314 -57.83 22.76 -84.68
CA LYS A 314 -58.97 23.70 -84.68
C LYS A 314 -58.51 25.14 -84.93
N ASN A 315 -57.37 25.57 -84.36
CA ASN A 315 -56.75 26.85 -84.67
C ASN A 315 -56.24 26.92 -86.13
N GLY A 316 -55.76 25.82 -86.70
CA GLY A 316 -55.44 25.72 -88.14
C GLY A 316 -56.68 25.96 -89.02
N ILE A 317 -57.82 25.39 -88.64
CA ILE A 317 -59.12 25.64 -89.31
C ILE A 317 -59.55 27.10 -89.14
N ILE A 318 -59.46 27.67 -87.94
CA ILE A 318 -59.78 29.09 -87.68
C ILE A 318 -58.88 30.01 -88.53
N ASN A 319 -57.57 29.74 -88.61
CA ASN A 319 -56.66 30.52 -89.44
C ASN A 319 -56.98 30.39 -90.94
N SER A 320 -57.42 29.21 -91.40
CA SER A 320 -57.89 28.99 -92.78
C SER A 320 -59.19 29.77 -93.08
N VAL A 321 -60.12 29.84 -92.12
CA VAL A 321 -61.34 30.66 -92.21
C VAL A 321 -60.99 32.15 -92.19
N ASN A 322 -60.09 32.59 -91.32
CA ASN A 322 -59.63 33.99 -91.25
C ASN A 322 -58.90 34.43 -92.54
N TYR A 323 -58.13 33.54 -93.17
CA TYR A 323 -57.48 33.83 -94.46
C TYR A 323 -58.52 34.03 -95.57
N LYS A 324 -59.57 33.20 -95.61
CA LYS A 324 -60.69 33.34 -96.55
C LYS A 324 -61.59 34.54 -96.26
N LEU A 325 -61.73 34.93 -94.99
CA LEU A 325 -62.36 36.19 -94.62
C LEU A 325 -61.54 37.39 -95.12
N ALA A 326 -60.21 37.35 -95.01
CA ALA A 326 -59.34 38.38 -95.57
C ALA A 326 -59.37 38.45 -97.12
N GLU A 327 -59.48 37.31 -97.81
CA GLU A 327 -59.75 37.29 -99.26
C GLU A 327 -61.11 37.94 -99.59
N LEU A 328 -62.16 37.65 -98.80
CA LEU A 328 -63.49 38.26 -98.94
C LEU A 328 -63.46 39.77 -98.65
N GLU A 329 -62.83 40.20 -97.57
CA GLU A 329 -62.63 41.60 -97.22
C GLU A 329 -61.82 42.34 -98.29
N SER A 330 -60.80 41.70 -98.90
CA SER A 330 -60.08 42.27 -100.05
C SER A 330 -61.02 42.49 -101.25
N CYS A 331 -61.85 41.50 -101.59
CA CYS A 331 -62.85 41.62 -102.66
C CYS A 331 -63.94 42.65 -102.36
N GLN A 332 -64.30 42.83 -101.08
CA GLN A 332 -65.30 43.80 -100.66
C GLN A 332 -64.72 45.23 -100.63
N ASN A 333 -63.46 45.43 -100.24
CA ASN A 333 -62.82 46.74 -100.26
C ASN A 333 -62.61 47.27 -101.69
N GLU A 334 -62.29 46.40 -102.67
CA GLU A 334 -62.29 46.79 -104.09
C GLU A 334 -63.68 47.21 -104.61
N LEU A 335 -64.76 46.70 -103.99
CA LEU A 335 -66.14 47.03 -104.35
C LEU A 335 -66.68 48.29 -103.63
N GLU A 336 -66.38 48.44 -102.33
CA GLU A 336 -66.76 49.63 -101.55
C GLU A 336 -66.00 50.88 -101.99
N SER A 337 -64.77 50.73 -102.52
CA SER A 337 -64.04 51.81 -103.22
C SER A 337 -64.76 52.32 -104.49
N TYR A 338 -65.84 51.66 -104.93
CA TYR A 338 -66.70 52.09 -106.04
C TYR A 338 -68.11 52.54 -105.61
N GLN A 339 -68.49 52.44 -104.32
CA GLN A 339 -69.84 52.78 -103.86
C GLN A 339 -69.92 53.62 -102.57
N ASN A 340 -68.89 53.70 -101.73
CA ASN A 340 -68.87 54.60 -100.56
C ASN A 340 -68.54 56.07 -100.90
N GLU A 341 -69.15 56.58 -101.97
CA GLU A 341 -69.41 58.02 -102.15
C GLU A 341 -70.74 58.43 -101.46
N LEU A 342 -71.41 57.52 -100.73
CA LEU A 342 -72.80 57.70 -100.27
C LEU A 342 -73.10 57.28 -98.80
N LEU A 343 -72.86 58.20 -97.86
CA LEU A 343 -73.38 58.29 -96.45
C LEU A 343 -72.85 57.25 -95.40
N ILE A 344 -72.32 57.58 -94.20
CA ILE A 344 -72.74 58.44 -93.04
C ILE A 344 -73.81 57.74 -92.12
N TYR A 345 -73.69 57.48 -90.79
CA TYR A 345 -72.62 57.60 -89.73
C TYR A 345 -73.09 57.11 -88.29
N LYS A 346 -72.20 56.65 -87.35
CA LYS A 346 -72.22 56.62 -85.81
C LYS A 346 -73.00 55.50 -85.01
N SER A 347 -72.77 55.08 -83.72
CA SER A 347 -71.70 54.98 -82.62
C SER A 347 -72.36 54.54 -81.23
N PHE A 348 -71.84 54.03 -80.06
CA PHE A 348 -70.59 53.53 -79.35
C PHE A 348 -71.00 52.56 -78.13
N ALA A 349 -70.38 52.18 -76.95
CA ALA A 349 -69.31 52.64 -75.99
C ALA A 349 -68.67 51.53 -74.99
N GLU A 350 -68.51 51.75 -73.64
CA GLU A 350 -67.50 51.19 -72.64
C GLU A 350 -68.04 50.76 -71.20
N SER A 351 -67.39 50.28 -70.07
CA SER A 351 -66.04 49.73 -69.56
C SER A 351 -66.01 49.23 -68.03
N ASP A 352 -64.97 48.45 -67.59
CA ASP A 352 -64.29 48.29 -66.22
C ASP A 352 -64.98 47.79 -64.88
N ALA A 353 -64.36 47.39 -63.70
CA ALA A 353 -63.04 46.79 -63.23
C ALA A 353 -63.00 46.47 -61.65
N VAL A 354 -61.80 46.21 -60.99
CA VAL A 354 -61.43 46.32 -59.49
C VAL A 354 -61.75 45.11 -58.51
N TYR A 355 -61.05 44.63 -57.40
CA TYR A 355 -59.70 44.73 -56.69
C TYR A 355 -59.25 43.45 -55.82
N THR A 356 -58.43 43.51 -54.72
CA THR A 356 -57.62 42.34 -54.14
C THR A 356 -57.02 42.40 -52.66
N SER A 357 -56.48 41.26 -52.15
CA SER A 357 -55.25 41.04 -51.25
C SER A 357 -55.46 40.63 -49.73
N ILE A 358 -54.53 40.12 -48.86
CA ILE A 358 -53.04 39.86 -48.77
C ILE A 358 -52.61 38.90 -47.55
N SER A 359 -51.33 38.38 -47.48
CA SER A 359 -50.51 37.99 -46.25
C SER A 359 -50.65 36.59 -45.54
N LEU A 360 -49.72 35.91 -44.78
CA LEU A 360 -48.21 35.80 -44.69
C LEU A 360 -47.58 34.43 -44.16
N LYS A 361 -47.05 34.28 -42.91
CA LYS A 361 -46.06 33.23 -42.42
C LYS A 361 -46.07 33.02 -40.86
N GLY A 362 -45.56 31.96 -40.18
CA GLY A 362 -45.07 30.61 -40.60
C GLY A 362 -44.17 29.83 -39.57
N LYS A 363 -44.14 28.48 -39.67
CA LYS A 363 -43.10 27.46 -39.26
C LYS A 363 -42.72 27.08 -37.79
N LEU A 364 -43.12 25.83 -37.43
CA LEU A 364 -42.30 24.65 -37.03
C LEU A 364 -41.68 24.39 -35.62
N SER A 365 -41.96 23.16 -35.15
CA SER A 365 -41.06 22.18 -34.47
C SER A 365 -40.76 22.29 -32.96
N HIS A 366 -41.60 21.64 -32.14
CA HIS A 366 -41.41 21.50 -30.69
C HIS A 366 -40.66 20.21 -30.26
N LEU A 367 -39.92 19.52 -31.15
CA LEU A 367 -39.22 18.27 -30.79
C LEU A 367 -37.80 18.05 -31.37
N PHE A 368 -37.24 19.02 -32.09
CA PHE A 368 -35.79 19.32 -31.94
C PHE A 368 -35.50 19.88 -30.52
N LYS A 369 -36.57 20.27 -29.82
CA LYS A 369 -36.65 21.10 -28.62
C LYS A 369 -36.56 20.28 -27.31
N ARG A 370 -35.50 19.47 -27.17
CA ARG A 370 -35.04 19.02 -25.83
C ARG A 370 -33.53 18.87 -25.64
N ILE A 371 -32.78 18.54 -26.70
CA ILE A 371 -31.31 18.61 -26.69
C ILE A 371 -30.81 20.04 -27.03
N PHE A 372 -31.69 20.87 -27.61
CA PHE A 372 -31.50 22.32 -27.78
C PHE A 372 -32.24 23.17 -26.72
N THR A 373 -32.76 22.58 -25.62
CA THR A 373 -33.46 23.34 -24.55
C THR A 373 -33.13 22.94 -23.10
N SER A 374 -32.03 22.24 -22.85
CA SER A 374 -31.10 22.83 -21.91
C SER A 374 -30.51 24.06 -22.63
N GLY A 375 -30.83 25.26 -22.14
CA GLY A 375 -30.50 26.51 -22.81
C GLY A 375 -29.00 26.78 -22.86
N GLU A 376 -28.59 27.88 -23.51
CA GLU A 376 -27.18 28.26 -23.62
C GLU A 376 -26.46 28.34 -22.26
N GLU A 377 -27.22 28.66 -21.21
CA GLU A 377 -26.82 28.73 -19.81
C GLU A 377 -26.23 27.42 -19.27
N TYR A 378 -26.75 26.24 -19.66
CA TYR A 378 -26.29 24.95 -19.12
C TYR A 378 -24.83 24.66 -19.46
N TRP A 379 -24.34 25.14 -20.61
CA TRP A 379 -22.94 24.97 -21.02
C TRP A 379 -22.04 26.15 -20.62
N ALA A 380 -22.62 27.30 -20.25
CA ALA A 380 -21.88 28.53 -19.97
C ALA A 380 -20.78 28.42 -18.88
N PRO A 381 -20.92 27.62 -17.80
CA PRO A 381 -19.84 27.45 -16.82
C PRO A 381 -18.54 26.90 -17.42
N VAL A 382 -18.63 26.06 -18.46
CA VAL A 382 -17.48 25.32 -19.03
C VAL A 382 -17.18 25.62 -20.50
N PHE A 383 -18.05 26.34 -21.22
CA PHE A 383 -17.90 26.58 -22.65
C PHE A 383 -18.31 28.00 -23.09
N ASN A 384 -17.34 28.72 -23.65
CA ASN A 384 -17.45 30.00 -24.34
C ASN A 384 -16.77 29.86 -25.72
N VAL A 385 -17.42 30.40 -26.76
CA VAL A 385 -16.94 30.32 -28.15
C VAL A 385 -15.59 31.00 -28.33
N ASN A 386 -15.42 32.19 -27.75
CA ASN A 386 -14.22 33.01 -27.93
C ASN A 386 -13.04 32.39 -27.19
N ASP A 387 -13.26 31.96 -25.94
CA ASP A 387 -12.25 31.30 -25.12
C ASP A 387 -11.79 29.98 -25.76
N TYR A 388 -12.73 29.16 -26.26
CA TYR A 388 -12.39 27.91 -26.92
C TYR A 388 -11.52 28.10 -28.17
N LEU A 389 -11.83 29.11 -29.01
CA LEU A 389 -11.02 29.47 -30.18
C LEU A 389 -9.69 30.18 -29.83
N ARG A 390 -9.60 30.80 -28.66
CA ARG A 390 -8.38 31.46 -28.14
C ARG A 390 -7.39 30.44 -27.58
N PHE A 391 -7.87 29.52 -26.74
CA PHE A 391 -7.04 28.48 -26.10
C PHE A 391 -6.76 27.25 -26.99
N ASN A 392 -7.48 27.09 -28.12
CA ASN A 392 -7.30 25.95 -29.03
C ASN A 392 -7.12 26.41 -30.50
N PRO A 393 -5.92 26.91 -30.87
CA PRO A 393 -5.62 27.35 -32.24
C PRO A 393 -5.88 26.28 -33.31
N ASP A 394 -5.61 25.01 -32.99
CA ASP A 394 -5.82 23.86 -33.89
C ASP A 394 -7.31 23.63 -34.21
N VAL A 395 -8.20 23.91 -33.27
CA VAL A 395 -9.67 23.89 -33.48
C VAL A 395 -10.09 25.11 -34.31
N ARG A 396 -9.50 26.28 -34.05
CA ARG A 396 -9.74 27.51 -34.82
C ARG A 396 -9.32 27.40 -36.29
N GLU A 397 -8.28 26.62 -36.60
CA GLU A 397 -7.84 26.42 -37.99
C GLU A 397 -8.68 25.39 -38.76
N LYS A 398 -9.29 24.41 -38.06
CA LYS A 398 -9.86 23.21 -38.69
C LYS A 398 -11.39 23.08 -38.57
N ILE A 399 -12.02 23.72 -37.60
CA ILE A 399 -13.46 23.62 -37.34
C ILE A 399 -14.15 24.97 -37.68
N PRO A 400 -15.18 25.01 -38.54
CA PRO A 400 -15.89 26.25 -38.85
C PRO A 400 -16.48 26.89 -37.57
N HIS A 401 -16.26 28.20 -37.39
CA HIS A 401 -16.43 28.90 -36.10
C HIS A 401 -17.87 29.11 -35.60
N THR A 402 -18.85 28.31 -36.06
CA THR A 402 -20.23 28.43 -35.55
C THR A 402 -20.36 27.74 -34.18
N ARG A 403 -21.02 28.41 -33.21
CA ARG A 403 -21.16 27.95 -31.81
C ARG A 403 -21.58 26.48 -31.71
N SER A 404 -22.56 26.05 -32.51
CA SER A 404 -23.05 24.67 -32.49
C SER A 404 -22.02 23.65 -32.96
N LYS A 405 -21.17 23.96 -33.96
CA LYS A 405 -20.11 23.06 -34.43
C LYS A 405 -18.95 22.99 -33.42
N LEU A 406 -18.59 24.13 -32.84
CA LEU A 406 -17.55 24.20 -31.80
C LEU A 406 -17.98 23.51 -30.49
N LEU A 407 -19.24 23.70 -30.06
CA LEU A 407 -19.81 23.00 -28.90
C LEU A 407 -19.88 21.49 -29.15
N TRP A 408 -20.31 21.06 -30.34
CA TRP A 408 -20.32 19.64 -30.72
C TRP A 408 -18.90 19.04 -30.70
N HIS A 409 -17.91 19.78 -31.22
CA HIS A 409 -16.50 19.37 -31.15
C HIS A 409 -16.00 19.27 -29.69
N PHE A 410 -16.32 20.25 -28.84
CA PHE A 410 -15.98 20.24 -27.42
C PHE A 410 -16.62 19.07 -26.66
N MET A 411 -17.93 18.87 -26.82
CA MET A 411 -18.68 17.75 -26.22
C MET A 411 -18.16 16.39 -26.66
N ARG A 412 -17.80 16.23 -27.95
CA ARG A 412 -17.33 14.95 -28.50
C ARG A 412 -15.86 14.68 -28.16
N HIS A 413 -14.98 15.65 -28.43
CA HIS A 413 -13.53 15.55 -28.35
C HIS A 413 -12.96 16.34 -27.16
N GLY A 414 -13.19 17.65 -27.10
CA GLY A 414 -12.46 18.54 -26.18
C GLY A 414 -12.56 18.19 -24.69
N MET A 415 -13.73 17.79 -24.18
CA MET A 415 -13.89 17.35 -22.79
C MET A 415 -13.17 16.01 -22.48
N LYS A 416 -12.91 15.17 -23.50
CA LYS A 416 -12.11 13.94 -23.34
C LYS A 416 -10.62 14.25 -23.27
N GLU A 417 -10.19 15.26 -24.03
CA GLU A 417 -8.80 15.73 -24.14
C GLU A 417 -8.40 16.69 -23.01
N GLY A 418 -9.33 17.13 -22.15
CA GLY A 418 -9.07 18.06 -21.05
C GLY A 418 -8.96 19.52 -21.47
N ARG A 419 -9.38 19.87 -22.69
CA ARG A 419 -9.23 21.21 -23.27
C ARG A 419 -9.97 22.27 -22.46
N ILE A 420 -9.29 23.40 -22.23
CA ILE A 420 -9.90 24.62 -21.70
C ILE A 420 -10.82 25.21 -22.79
N ALA A 421 -12.05 25.52 -22.40
CA ALA A 421 -13.07 26.12 -23.28
C ALA A 421 -13.81 27.29 -22.64
N SER A 422 -13.42 27.71 -21.45
CA SER A 422 -13.97 28.84 -20.68
C SER A 422 -12.88 29.32 -19.74
N GLU A 423 -12.66 30.64 -19.61
CA GLU A 423 -11.74 31.17 -18.58
C GLU A 423 -12.22 30.86 -17.14
N ASN A 424 -13.47 30.43 -16.96
CA ASN A 424 -14.02 30.07 -15.66
C ASN A 424 -13.77 28.61 -15.24
N PHE A 425 -13.28 27.74 -16.15
CA PHE A 425 -13.13 26.32 -15.84
C PHE A 425 -11.93 25.64 -16.51
N ASN A 426 -11.06 25.05 -15.68
CA ASN A 426 -9.97 24.16 -16.06
C ASN A 426 -10.10 22.83 -15.31
N VAL A 427 -10.39 21.75 -16.03
CA VAL A 427 -10.63 20.41 -15.45
C VAL A 427 -9.43 19.85 -14.67
N HIS A 428 -8.20 20.26 -15.00
CA HIS A 428 -7.01 19.80 -14.29
C HIS A 428 -6.84 20.51 -12.94
N ILE A 429 -7.18 21.80 -12.87
CA ILE A 429 -7.22 22.57 -11.61
C ILE A 429 -8.38 22.07 -10.75
N TYR A 430 -9.57 21.95 -11.33
CA TYR A 430 -10.76 21.46 -10.62
C TYR A 430 -10.54 20.09 -9.96
N ARG A 431 -9.96 19.12 -10.70
CA ARG A 431 -9.61 17.80 -10.15
C ARG A 431 -8.44 17.83 -9.16
N ARG A 432 -7.55 18.82 -9.21
CA ARG A 432 -6.43 18.95 -8.25
C ARG A 432 -6.91 19.40 -6.87
N TYR A 433 -7.90 20.29 -6.82
CA TYR A 433 -8.39 20.89 -5.57
C TYR A 433 -9.70 20.25 -5.04
N ASN A 434 -10.30 19.31 -5.79
CA ASN A 434 -11.50 18.58 -5.38
C ASN A 434 -11.25 17.06 -5.50
N PRO A 435 -10.74 16.39 -4.43
CA PRO A 435 -10.33 14.98 -4.49
C PRO A 435 -11.49 13.99 -4.74
N ASP A 436 -12.69 14.32 -4.29
CA ASP A 436 -13.94 13.61 -4.59
C ASP A 436 -14.22 13.60 -6.09
N VAL A 437 -14.12 14.76 -6.74
CA VAL A 437 -14.24 14.91 -8.20
C VAL A 437 -13.12 14.15 -8.91
N ALA A 438 -11.90 14.16 -8.36
CA ALA A 438 -10.75 13.45 -8.92
C ALA A 438 -10.99 11.93 -9.02
N ALA A 439 -11.69 11.34 -8.04
CA ALA A 439 -12.08 9.93 -8.00
C ALA A 439 -13.11 9.59 -9.09
N ILE A 440 -14.27 10.27 -9.12
CA ILE A 440 -15.36 9.98 -10.09
C ILE A 440 -14.97 10.23 -11.55
N SER A 441 -13.92 11.02 -11.79
CA SER A 441 -13.37 11.33 -13.12
C SER A 441 -12.10 10.56 -13.48
N ARG A 442 -11.60 9.66 -12.62
CA ARG A 442 -10.33 8.94 -12.79
C ARG A 442 -10.25 8.13 -14.11
N LYS A 443 -11.37 7.63 -14.63
CA LYS A 443 -11.46 6.91 -15.92
C LYS A 443 -12.04 7.76 -17.07
N ASN A 444 -12.63 8.91 -16.79
CA ASN A 444 -13.29 9.75 -17.80
C ASN A 444 -13.32 11.22 -17.34
N LEU A 445 -12.56 12.10 -18.00
CA LEU A 445 -12.51 13.52 -17.67
C LEU A 445 -13.88 14.22 -17.84
N LYS A 446 -14.75 13.75 -18.75
CA LYS A 446 -16.08 14.36 -18.98
C LYS A 446 -16.94 14.42 -17.70
N ASN A 447 -16.79 13.45 -16.80
CA ASN A 447 -17.52 13.42 -15.54
C ASN A 447 -17.22 14.64 -14.66
N ALA A 448 -15.99 15.19 -14.71
CA ALA A 448 -15.63 16.39 -13.96
C ALA A 448 -16.21 17.69 -14.58
N TYR A 449 -16.45 17.72 -15.90
CA TYR A 449 -17.18 18.83 -16.54
C TYR A 449 -18.66 18.83 -16.13
N TYR A 450 -19.33 17.67 -16.19
CA TYR A 450 -20.74 17.56 -15.78
C TYR A 450 -20.92 17.87 -14.29
N HIS A 451 -20.07 17.33 -13.41
CA HIS A 451 -20.10 17.64 -11.98
C HIS A 451 -19.96 19.15 -11.70
N TYR A 452 -19.13 19.87 -12.46
CA TYR A 452 -19.01 21.32 -12.29
C TYR A 452 -20.26 22.08 -12.74
N ILE A 453 -20.85 21.71 -13.88
CA ILE A 453 -22.11 22.31 -14.38
C ILE A 453 -23.25 22.11 -13.37
N GLU A 454 -23.39 20.89 -12.85
CA GLU A 454 -24.58 20.47 -12.09
C GLU A 454 -24.49 20.87 -10.61
N TYR A 455 -23.29 20.81 -10.03
CA TYR A 455 -23.04 21.02 -8.60
C TYR A 455 -21.94 22.05 -8.34
N GLY A 456 -20.74 21.83 -8.89
CA GLY A 456 -19.53 22.55 -8.49
C GLY A 456 -19.53 24.07 -8.69
N CYS A 457 -20.24 24.56 -9.72
CA CYS A 457 -20.41 26.00 -9.97
C CYS A 457 -21.34 26.66 -8.95
N LYS A 458 -22.33 25.93 -8.40
CA LYS A 458 -23.24 26.41 -7.34
C LYS A 458 -22.57 26.37 -5.97
N GLU A 459 -21.77 25.31 -5.75
CA GLU A 459 -20.94 25.11 -4.55
C GLU A 459 -19.66 25.97 -4.53
N GLN A 460 -19.48 26.86 -5.52
CA GLN A 460 -18.35 27.80 -5.65
C GLN A 460 -16.95 27.15 -5.56
N ARG A 461 -16.84 25.87 -5.93
CA ARG A 461 -15.61 25.09 -5.80
C ARG A 461 -14.50 25.62 -6.71
N LEU A 462 -13.27 25.66 -6.20
CA LEU A 462 -12.09 26.15 -6.92
C LEU A 462 -11.82 25.33 -8.19
N ALA A 463 -11.90 25.99 -9.35
CA ALA A 463 -11.93 25.33 -10.67
C ALA A 463 -11.12 26.04 -11.78
N ARG A 464 -10.43 27.14 -11.46
CA ARG A 464 -9.58 27.94 -12.37
C ARG A 464 -8.38 28.47 -11.61
#